data_AF-A0A2J8A4C6-F1
#
_entry.id   AF-A0A2J8A4C6-F1
#
_cell.length_a   1.000
_cell.length_b   1.000
_cell.length_c   1.000
_cell.angle_alpha   90.00
_cell.angle_beta   90.00
_cell.angle_gamma   90.00
#
_symmetry.space_group_name_H-M   'P 1'
#
loop_
_entity.id
_entity.type
_entity.pdbx_description
1 polymer ?
#
loop_
_entity_poly.entity_id
_entity_poly.type
_entity_poly.pdbx_seq_one_letter_code
_entity_poly.pdbx_strand_id
1 'polypeptide(L)'
;MFGRMHAALTEEGMDPRMSLVVATPHGLRLPGFVRVFMESIFEHQVSSLAEFSARGRDPLEPSNTTAEGHRIRCFKEVTLCKFHNRQGAGLCSAGAHLLHHYADRLPPTAPLIDPGADSDALKVVFASRPNATGRSILNEADLLAACAALDPAAELGAEYGGPYRRLKCVAHAYGRDLMLDMALAQVTDVLVATHGAAGSNSFLLARGASYLEVLPYRFSPAWANVYYARMLELDRM
;
A
#
# COMPACT_ATOMS: atom_id res chain seq x y z
N MET A 1 12.66 -1.87 -8.41
CA MET A 1 13.69 -1.39 -7.47
C MET A 1 13.75 -2.28 -6.24
N PHE A 2 12.68 -2.36 -5.45
CA PHE A 2 12.69 -3.11 -4.19
C PHE A 2 12.77 -4.63 -4.33
N GLY A 3 12.06 -5.26 -5.28
CA GLY A 3 12.22 -6.70 -5.53
C GLY A 3 13.65 -7.10 -5.93
N ARG A 4 14.36 -6.23 -6.65
CA ARG A 4 15.79 -6.45 -6.97
C ARG A 4 16.74 -6.07 -5.83
N MET A 5 16.35 -5.12 -4.98
CA MET A 5 17.08 -4.85 -3.74
C MET A 5 16.97 -6.08 -2.84
N HIS A 6 15.78 -6.59 -2.59
CA HIS A 6 15.57 -7.85 -1.89
C HIS A 6 16.40 -8.96 -2.54
N ALA A 7 16.27 -9.20 -3.86
CA ALA A 7 17.05 -10.20 -4.57
C ALA A 7 18.57 -10.03 -4.38
N ALA A 8 19.12 -8.82 -4.59
CA ALA A 8 20.55 -8.55 -4.39
C ALA A 8 20.98 -8.74 -2.93
N LEU A 9 20.16 -8.31 -1.97
CA LEU A 9 20.43 -8.47 -0.54
C LEU A 9 20.35 -9.94 -0.10
N THR A 10 19.47 -10.74 -0.72
CA THR A 10 19.33 -12.18 -0.44
C THR A 10 20.35 -13.04 -1.18
N GLU A 11 20.72 -12.70 -2.41
CA GLU A 11 21.67 -13.44 -3.25
C GLU A 11 23.12 -13.23 -2.82
N GLU A 12 23.48 -12.00 -2.41
CA GLU A 12 24.82 -11.69 -1.90
C GLU A 12 24.99 -12.05 -0.41
N GLY A 13 23.90 -12.44 0.26
CA GLY A 13 23.89 -12.83 1.67
C GLY A 13 24.21 -11.65 2.59
N MET A 14 23.24 -10.78 2.84
CA MET A 14 23.39 -9.79 3.91
C MET A 14 23.65 -10.47 5.25
N ASP A 15 24.53 -9.87 6.05
CA ASP A 15 24.65 -10.23 7.45
C ASP A 15 23.28 -9.96 8.12
N PRO A 16 22.61 -10.98 8.69
CA PRO A 16 21.30 -10.81 9.31
C PRO A 16 21.34 -9.79 10.46
N ARG A 17 22.52 -9.50 11.00
CA ARG A 17 22.72 -8.50 12.07
C ARG A 17 22.71 -7.05 11.55
N MET A 18 22.58 -6.83 10.24
CA MET A 18 22.57 -5.49 9.67
C MET A 18 21.36 -4.68 10.14
N SER A 19 21.62 -3.49 10.64
CA SER A 19 20.59 -2.51 10.98
C SER A 19 20.38 -1.55 9.82
N LEU A 20 19.15 -1.43 9.32
CA LEU A 20 18.83 -0.45 8.29
C LEU A 20 18.54 0.92 8.90
N VAL A 21 19.33 1.92 8.51
CA VAL A 21 19.13 3.32 8.89
C VAL A 21 18.83 4.14 7.63
N VAL A 22 17.66 4.77 7.60
CA VAL A 22 17.26 5.64 6.50
C VAL A 22 17.62 7.08 6.83
N ALA A 23 18.44 7.70 5.98
CA ALA A 23 18.76 9.11 6.07
C ALA A 23 17.52 9.94 5.66
N THR A 24 16.83 10.49 6.66
CA THR A 24 15.73 11.44 6.44
C THR A 24 16.25 12.87 6.48
N PRO A 25 15.83 13.74 5.55
CA PRO A 25 16.19 15.15 5.62
C PRO A 25 15.62 15.77 6.90
N HIS A 26 16.36 16.73 7.47
CA HIS A 26 15.96 17.52 8.65
C HIS A 26 15.62 16.71 9.91
N GLY A 27 16.06 15.45 9.99
CA GLY A 27 15.82 14.60 11.16
C GLY A 27 14.35 14.23 11.36
N LEU A 28 13.58 14.15 10.27
CA LEU A 28 12.20 13.71 10.31
C LEU A 28 12.09 12.23 10.70
N ARG A 29 10.99 11.87 11.37
CA ARG A 29 10.64 10.47 11.60
C ARG A 29 10.26 9.79 10.29
N LEU A 30 10.44 8.48 10.23
CA LEU A 30 9.96 7.71 9.10
C LEU A 30 8.43 7.65 9.11
N PRO A 31 7.78 7.84 7.96
CA PRO A 31 6.37 7.52 7.82
C PRO A 31 6.10 6.06 8.18
N GLY A 32 4.94 5.76 8.78
CA GLY A 32 4.59 4.41 9.23
C GLY A 32 4.67 3.35 8.13
N PHE A 33 4.33 3.70 6.89
CA PHE A 33 4.41 2.77 5.75
C PHE A 33 5.83 2.32 5.42
N VAL A 34 6.86 3.11 5.76
CA VAL A 34 8.24 2.70 5.53
C VAL A 34 8.60 1.51 6.40
N ARG A 35 8.06 1.44 7.62
CA ARG A 35 8.28 0.30 8.52
C ARG A 35 7.67 -0.98 7.95
N VAL A 36 6.38 -0.94 7.60
CA VAL A 36 5.69 -2.08 6.95
C VAL A 36 6.45 -2.54 5.71
N PHE A 37 6.95 -1.59 4.90
CA PHE A 37 7.68 -1.96 3.71
C PHE A 37 9.03 -2.64 4.02
N MET A 38 9.84 -2.03 4.89
CA MET A 38 11.21 -2.49 5.15
C MET A 38 11.25 -3.74 6.03
N GLU A 39 10.31 -3.92 6.95
CA GLU A 39 10.20 -5.15 7.77
C GLU A 39 9.90 -6.38 6.93
N SER A 40 9.37 -6.23 5.71
CA SER A 40 9.21 -7.34 4.77
C SER A 40 10.52 -7.81 4.12
N ILE A 41 11.61 -7.05 4.28
CA ILE A 41 12.91 -7.28 3.62
C ILE A 41 14.01 -7.48 4.67
N PHE A 42 13.94 -6.78 5.79
CA PHE A 42 14.95 -6.77 6.85
C PHE A 42 14.39 -7.38 8.12
N GLU A 43 15.21 -8.17 8.82
CA GLU A 43 14.84 -8.81 10.08
C GLU A 43 14.63 -7.79 11.21
N HIS A 44 15.42 -6.72 11.23
CA HIS A 44 15.35 -5.66 12.22
C HIS A 44 14.51 -4.48 11.73
N GLN A 45 13.83 -3.80 12.66
CA GLN A 45 13.03 -2.62 12.34
C GLN A 45 13.90 -1.50 11.77
N VAL A 46 13.42 -0.90 10.67
CA VAL A 46 14.06 0.28 10.10
C VAL A 46 13.98 1.47 11.06
N SER A 47 15.08 2.20 11.18
CA SER A 47 15.16 3.44 11.96
C SER A 47 15.52 4.64 11.09
N SER A 48 15.09 5.84 11.50
CA SER A 48 15.57 7.07 10.87
C SER A 48 16.95 7.44 11.40
N LEU A 49 17.74 8.18 10.62
CA LEU A 49 19.01 8.74 11.09
C LEU A 49 18.83 9.61 12.36
N ALA A 50 17.71 10.32 12.49
CA ALA A 50 17.41 11.09 13.71
C ALA A 50 17.14 10.19 14.92
N GLU A 51 16.41 9.10 14.75
CA GLU A 51 16.13 8.14 15.83
C GLU A 51 17.39 7.39 16.26
N PHE A 52 18.23 7.04 15.28
CA PHE A 52 19.51 6.39 15.50
C PHE A 52 20.52 7.32 16.21
N SER A 53 20.57 8.60 15.81
CA SER A 53 21.48 9.60 16.38
C SER A 53 20.98 10.27 17.67
N ALA A 54 19.75 9.97 18.11
CA ALA A 54 19.14 10.59 19.28
C ALA A 54 19.98 10.39 20.55
N ARG A 55 20.36 11.50 21.21
CA ARG A 55 21.14 11.54 22.46
C ARG A 55 20.23 11.46 23.69
N GLY A 56 20.81 11.14 24.85
CA GLY A 56 20.12 11.18 26.14
C GLY A 56 19.23 9.98 26.47
N ARG A 57 19.19 8.97 25.61
CA ARG A 57 18.57 7.67 25.92
C ARG A 57 19.57 6.69 26.50
N ASP A 58 19.07 5.83 27.40
CA ASP A 58 19.81 4.74 28.01
C ASP A 58 20.33 3.78 26.92
N PRO A 59 21.64 3.51 26.84
CA PRO A 59 22.21 2.51 25.94
C PRO A 59 21.59 1.11 26.12
N LEU A 60 21.09 0.77 27.31
CA LEU A 60 20.46 -0.52 27.58
C LEU A 60 18.94 -0.52 27.31
N GLU A 61 18.39 0.57 26.74
CA GLU A 61 16.99 0.61 26.32
C GLU A 61 16.74 -0.48 25.26
N PRO A 62 15.77 -1.39 25.49
CA PRO A 62 15.41 -2.42 24.53
C PRO A 62 15.08 -1.83 23.16
N SER A 63 15.62 -2.44 22.09
CA SER A 63 15.39 -2.03 20.72
C SER A 63 15.34 -3.23 19.80
N ASN A 64 14.42 -3.20 18.85
CA ASN A 64 14.32 -4.16 17.75
C ASN A 64 14.89 -3.61 16.42
N THR A 65 15.53 -2.43 16.47
CA THR A 65 16.17 -1.81 15.30
C THR A 65 17.61 -2.27 15.08
N THR A 66 18.14 -3.08 15.99
CA THR A 66 19.54 -3.53 16.07
C THR A 66 19.59 -4.97 16.52
N ALA A 67 20.65 -5.69 16.13
CA ALA A 67 20.81 -7.11 16.42
C ALA A 67 21.09 -7.40 17.89
N GLU A 68 21.64 -6.42 18.61
CA GLU A 68 22.02 -6.52 20.02
C GLU A 68 20.82 -6.48 20.97
N GLY A 69 19.60 -6.25 20.45
CA GLY A 69 18.36 -6.17 21.25
C GLY A 69 18.22 -4.90 22.10
N HIS A 70 19.18 -3.99 22.00
CA HIS A 70 19.19 -2.68 22.66
C HIS A 70 19.81 -1.62 21.74
N ARG A 71 19.59 -0.34 22.05
CA ARG A 71 20.07 0.77 21.20
C ARG A 71 21.60 0.81 21.11
N ILE A 72 22.12 0.61 19.90
CA ILE A 72 23.55 0.79 19.59
C ILE A 72 23.78 2.08 18.80
N ARG A 73 24.86 2.80 19.14
CA ARG A 73 25.33 4.00 18.41
C ARG A 73 26.73 3.84 17.83
N CYS A 74 27.50 2.87 18.33
CA CYS A 74 28.86 2.61 17.90
C CYS A 74 28.86 1.41 16.98
N PHE A 75 29.40 1.57 15.78
CA PHE A 75 29.54 0.51 14.79
C PHE A 75 30.99 0.47 14.32
N LYS A 76 31.42 -0.70 13.87
CA LYS A 76 32.74 -0.86 13.27
C LYS A 76 32.77 -0.37 11.83
N GLU A 77 31.69 -0.62 11.08
CA GLU A 77 31.59 -0.40 9.64
C GLU A 77 30.22 0.21 9.27
N VAL A 78 30.19 1.03 8.23
CA VAL A 78 28.97 1.60 7.64
C VAL A 78 29.02 1.47 6.14
N THR A 79 27.97 0.90 5.57
CA THR A 79 27.74 0.90 4.13
C THR A 79 26.72 1.98 3.80
N LEU A 80 27.14 3.00 3.05
CA LEU A 80 26.26 4.07 2.60
C LEU A 80 25.66 3.72 1.23
N CYS A 81 24.37 3.43 1.21
CA CYS A 81 23.63 3.17 -0.02
C CYS A 81 22.90 4.44 -0.49
N LYS A 82 23.18 4.88 -1.72
CA LYS A 82 22.38 5.93 -2.37
C LYS A 82 21.36 5.29 -3.30
N PHE A 83 20.09 5.50 -2.99
CA PHE A 83 19.00 5.09 -3.86
C PHE A 83 18.88 6.06 -5.04
N HIS A 84 19.05 5.53 -6.25
CA HIS A 84 18.75 6.26 -7.47
C HIS A 84 17.36 5.85 -7.96
N ASN A 85 16.54 6.84 -8.35
CA ASN A 85 15.30 6.59 -9.07
C ASN A 85 15.63 5.85 -10.36
N ARG A 86 15.47 4.52 -10.35
CA ARG A 86 15.56 3.71 -11.57
C ARG A 86 14.19 3.61 -12.20
N GLN A 87 14.13 3.82 -13.50
CA GLN A 87 13.00 3.43 -14.33
C GLN A 87 12.82 1.91 -14.21
N GLY A 88 11.59 1.41 -14.08
CA GLY A 88 11.32 -0.01 -13.81
C GLY A 88 11.08 -0.36 -12.33
N ALA A 89 10.47 0.53 -11.56
CA ALA A 89 10.01 0.17 -10.22
C ALA A 89 8.84 -0.83 -10.34
N GLY A 90 9.11 -2.13 -10.18
CA GLY A 90 8.09 -3.17 -10.06
C GLY A 90 7.24 -2.98 -8.80
N LEU A 91 6.33 -2.02 -8.85
CA LEU A 91 5.44 -1.66 -7.75
C LEU A 91 4.42 -2.78 -7.47
N CYS A 92 3.92 -3.43 -8.53
CA CYS A 92 3.06 -4.60 -8.42
C CYS A 92 3.82 -5.78 -7.79
N SER A 93 5.03 -6.09 -8.28
CA SER A 93 5.92 -7.07 -7.62
C SER A 93 6.19 -6.75 -6.15
N ALA A 94 6.40 -5.48 -5.80
CA ALA A 94 6.59 -5.07 -4.41
C ALA A 94 5.30 -5.25 -3.58
N GLY A 95 4.13 -4.94 -4.15
CA GLY A 95 2.84 -5.21 -3.54
C GLY A 95 2.62 -6.71 -3.29
N ALA A 96 2.89 -7.55 -4.29
CA ALA A 96 2.81 -9.00 -4.17
C ALA A 96 3.75 -9.56 -3.08
N HIS A 97 4.98 -9.03 -2.98
CA HIS A 97 5.91 -9.39 -1.91
C HIS A 97 5.36 -9.06 -0.52
N LEU A 98 4.82 -7.85 -0.33
CA LEU A 98 4.22 -7.45 0.95
C LEU A 98 3.05 -8.36 1.32
N LEU A 99 2.15 -8.61 0.37
CA LEU A 99 0.98 -9.47 0.58
C LEU A 99 1.40 -10.89 0.96
N HIS A 100 2.42 -11.43 0.30
CA HIS A 100 2.97 -12.74 0.66
C HIS A 100 3.58 -12.74 2.06
N HIS A 101 4.43 -11.75 2.37
CA HIS A 101 5.11 -11.64 3.66
C HIS A 101 4.14 -11.46 4.84
N TYR A 102 3.03 -10.76 4.63
CA TYR A 102 2.04 -10.44 5.67
C TYR A 102 0.78 -11.33 5.64
N ALA A 103 0.71 -12.35 4.78
CA ALA A 103 -0.50 -13.13 4.53
C ALA A 103 -1.14 -13.71 5.79
N ASP A 104 -0.33 -14.16 6.75
CA ASP A 104 -0.74 -14.76 8.03
C ASP A 104 -1.15 -13.73 9.10
N ARG A 105 -0.88 -12.45 8.85
CA ARG A 105 -1.10 -11.32 9.76
C ARG A 105 -2.18 -10.34 9.27
N LEU A 106 -2.75 -10.58 8.09
CA LEU A 106 -3.81 -9.73 7.55
C LEU A 106 -5.08 -9.84 8.42
N PRO A 107 -5.64 -8.71 8.89
CA PRO A 107 -6.86 -8.72 9.68
C PRO A 107 -8.09 -9.10 8.84
N PRO A 108 -9.19 -9.55 9.47
CA PRO A 108 -10.45 -9.79 8.79
C PRO A 108 -11.06 -8.49 8.25
N THR A 109 -11.69 -8.57 7.08
CA THR A 109 -12.33 -7.43 6.40
C THR A 109 -13.84 -7.34 6.63
N ALA A 110 -14.44 -8.33 7.28
CA ALA A 110 -15.89 -8.50 7.43
C ALA A 110 -16.68 -7.26 7.93
N PRO A 111 -16.12 -6.35 8.76
CA PRO A 111 -16.81 -5.10 9.09
C PRO A 111 -17.11 -4.21 7.87
N LEU A 112 -16.35 -4.35 6.79
CA LEU A 112 -16.51 -3.60 5.54
C LEU A 112 -17.00 -4.52 4.41
N ILE A 113 -16.24 -5.58 4.13
CA ILE A 113 -16.50 -6.56 3.07
C ILE A 113 -16.27 -7.94 3.65
N ASP A 114 -17.28 -8.79 3.62
CA ASP A 114 -17.16 -10.19 4.02
C ASP A 114 -16.99 -11.05 2.76
N PRO A 115 -15.82 -11.64 2.49
CA PRO A 115 -15.61 -12.39 1.25
C PRO A 115 -16.56 -13.58 1.08
N GLY A 116 -17.06 -14.16 2.16
CA GLY A 116 -18.01 -15.27 2.15
C GLY A 116 -19.44 -14.77 1.96
N ALA A 117 -19.90 -13.84 2.80
CA ALA A 117 -21.28 -13.33 2.70
C ALA A 117 -21.50 -12.43 1.48
N ASP A 118 -20.45 -11.79 0.96
CA ASP A 118 -20.45 -10.95 -0.24
C ASP A 118 -19.89 -11.67 -1.48
N SER A 119 -19.93 -13.01 -1.53
CA SER A 119 -19.39 -13.77 -2.68
C SER A 119 -20.12 -13.53 -4.00
N ASP A 120 -21.39 -13.09 -3.93
CA ASP A 120 -22.23 -12.78 -5.09
C ASP A 120 -22.26 -11.29 -5.44
N ALA A 121 -21.49 -10.46 -4.73
CA ALA A 121 -21.46 -9.02 -4.90
C ALA A 121 -20.18 -8.54 -5.58
N LEU A 122 -20.29 -7.53 -6.44
CA LEU A 122 -19.15 -6.75 -6.90
C LEU A 122 -18.72 -5.81 -5.76
N LYS A 123 -17.52 -5.99 -5.24
CA LYS A 123 -17.02 -5.27 -4.06
C LYS A 123 -16.31 -3.99 -4.48
N VAL A 124 -16.96 -2.86 -4.23
CA VAL A 124 -16.50 -1.53 -4.61
C VAL A 124 -16.05 -0.75 -3.38
N VAL A 125 -14.79 -0.32 -3.34
CA VAL A 125 -14.26 0.49 -2.25
C VAL A 125 -13.95 1.89 -2.74
N PHE A 126 -14.59 2.88 -2.13
CA PHE A 126 -14.27 4.30 -2.30
C PHE A 126 -13.17 4.69 -1.30
N ALA A 127 -12.05 5.19 -1.81
CA ALA A 127 -10.96 5.69 -1.00
C ALA A 127 -11.35 7.05 -0.38
N SER A 128 -11.98 6.97 0.79
CA SER A 128 -12.53 8.10 1.50
C SER A 128 -11.44 8.95 2.15
N ARG A 129 -11.66 10.26 2.11
CA ARG A 129 -10.79 11.24 2.76
C ARG A 129 -11.65 12.19 3.59
N PRO A 130 -12.19 11.70 4.71
CA PRO A 130 -13.01 12.52 5.58
C PRO A 130 -12.16 13.69 6.09
N ASN A 131 -12.69 14.91 5.98
CA ASN A 131 -12.05 16.15 6.42
C ASN A 131 -10.85 16.62 5.57
N ALA A 132 -10.69 16.12 4.33
CA ALA A 132 -9.66 16.66 3.44
C ALA A 132 -10.10 17.99 2.80
N THR A 133 -9.19 18.97 2.77
CA THR A 133 -9.38 20.27 2.12
C THR A 133 -9.24 20.22 0.59
N GLY A 134 -9.00 19.04 0.01
CA GLY A 134 -8.89 18.82 -1.42
C GLY A 134 -8.60 17.36 -1.74
N ARG A 135 -8.77 16.95 -3.01
CA ARG A 135 -8.70 15.55 -3.47
C ARG A 135 -9.62 14.61 -2.66
N SER A 136 -10.87 15.05 -2.48
CA SER A 136 -11.96 14.32 -1.86
C SER A 136 -13.17 14.36 -2.79
N ILE A 137 -14.06 13.37 -2.65
CA ILE A 137 -15.33 13.34 -3.36
C ILE A 137 -16.35 14.06 -2.48
N LEU A 138 -16.93 15.16 -2.97
CA LEU A 138 -17.80 16.02 -2.16
C LEU A 138 -19.13 15.36 -1.81
N ASN A 139 -19.70 14.58 -2.73
CA ASN A 139 -20.95 13.86 -2.58
C ASN A 139 -20.73 12.35 -2.38
N GLU A 140 -19.66 11.97 -1.66
CA GLU A 140 -19.30 10.56 -1.44
C GLU A 140 -20.45 9.72 -0.87
N ALA A 141 -21.18 10.26 0.11
CA ALA A 141 -22.32 9.58 0.72
C ALA A 141 -23.44 9.27 -0.30
N ASP A 142 -23.75 10.22 -1.18
CA ASP A 142 -24.77 10.04 -2.21
C ASP A 142 -24.33 9.00 -3.25
N LEU A 143 -23.04 9.01 -3.63
CA LEU A 143 -22.48 8.01 -4.54
C LEU A 143 -22.49 6.61 -3.94
N LEU A 144 -22.16 6.47 -2.65
CA LEU A 144 -22.23 5.19 -1.94
C LEU A 144 -23.66 4.66 -1.89
N ALA A 145 -24.63 5.53 -1.58
CA ALA A 145 -26.04 5.16 -1.55
C ALA A 145 -26.54 4.74 -2.94
N ALA A 146 -26.20 5.51 -3.99
CA ALA A 146 -26.51 5.15 -5.36
C ALA A 146 -25.86 3.81 -5.76
N CYS A 147 -24.57 3.64 -5.45
CA CYS A 147 -23.81 2.42 -5.72
C CYS A 147 -24.44 1.18 -5.07
N ALA A 148 -24.86 1.29 -3.81
CA ALA A 148 -25.49 0.20 -3.07
C ALA A 148 -26.92 -0.11 -3.56
N ALA A 149 -27.59 0.84 -4.22
CA ALA A 149 -28.93 0.67 -4.77
C ALA A 149 -28.94 0.18 -6.23
N LEU A 150 -27.79 0.16 -6.91
CA LEU A 150 -27.69 -0.30 -8.29
C LEU A 150 -27.97 -1.81 -8.39
N ASP A 151 -28.88 -2.17 -9.28
CA ASP A 151 -29.09 -3.54 -9.76
C ASP A 151 -28.37 -3.71 -11.10
N PRO A 152 -27.25 -4.47 -11.17
CA PRO A 152 -26.52 -4.70 -12.41
C PRO A 152 -27.38 -5.23 -13.55
N ALA A 153 -28.33 -6.12 -13.25
CA ALA A 153 -29.17 -6.75 -14.25
C ALA A 153 -30.20 -5.76 -14.81
N ALA A 154 -30.73 -4.86 -13.97
CA ALA A 154 -31.64 -3.81 -14.42
C ALA A 154 -30.93 -2.76 -15.28
N GLU A 155 -29.70 -2.37 -14.92
CA GLU A 155 -28.94 -1.32 -15.61
C GLU A 155 -28.33 -1.78 -16.94
N LEU A 156 -27.80 -3.02 -16.98
CA LEU A 156 -27.11 -3.56 -18.15
C LEU A 156 -28.02 -4.48 -19.00
N GLY A 157 -29.22 -4.77 -18.51
CA GLY A 157 -30.26 -5.51 -19.23
C GLY A 157 -29.86 -6.94 -19.59
N ALA A 158 -30.46 -7.44 -20.67
CA ALA A 158 -30.29 -8.83 -21.12
C ALA A 158 -28.85 -9.20 -21.55
N GLU A 159 -27.97 -8.21 -21.71
CA GLU A 159 -26.56 -8.41 -22.05
C GLU A 159 -25.68 -8.71 -20.82
N TYR A 160 -26.24 -8.54 -19.61
CA TYR A 160 -25.50 -8.80 -18.38
C TYR A 160 -25.40 -10.30 -18.07
N GLY A 161 -24.28 -10.90 -18.48
CA GLY A 161 -23.89 -12.27 -18.11
C GLY A 161 -22.88 -12.34 -16.96
N GLY A 162 -22.69 -11.25 -16.21
CA GLY A 162 -21.68 -11.16 -15.15
C GLY A 162 -21.98 -12.06 -13.93
N PRO A 163 -20.97 -12.42 -13.14
CA PRO A 163 -21.16 -13.30 -11.98
C PRO A 163 -21.80 -12.58 -10.77
N TYR A 164 -21.90 -11.25 -10.79
CA TYR A 164 -22.32 -10.46 -9.64
C TYR A 164 -23.80 -10.12 -9.70
N ARG A 165 -24.54 -10.40 -8.62
CA ARG A 165 -25.98 -10.15 -8.53
C ARG A 165 -26.32 -8.79 -7.93
N ARG A 166 -25.36 -8.19 -7.24
CA ARG A 166 -25.50 -6.92 -6.51
C ARG A 166 -24.14 -6.24 -6.39
N LEU A 167 -24.15 -5.00 -5.90
CA LEU A 167 -22.92 -4.30 -5.51
C LEU A 167 -22.80 -4.26 -3.99
N LYS A 168 -21.57 -4.34 -3.50
CA LYS A 168 -21.20 -4.06 -2.11
C LYS A 168 -20.28 -2.84 -2.11
N CYS A 169 -20.84 -1.69 -1.81
CA CYS A 169 -20.10 -0.42 -1.86
C CYS A 169 -19.78 0.08 -0.46
N VAL A 170 -18.51 0.38 -0.19
CA VAL A 170 -18.05 0.89 1.10
C VAL A 170 -17.08 2.05 0.92
N ALA A 171 -17.04 2.96 1.88
CA ALA A 171 -15.97 3.96 2.00
C ALA A 171 -14.91 3.47 2.99
N HIS A 172 -13.65 3.68 2.65
CA HIS A 172 -12.52 3.36 3.53
C HIS A 172 -11.44 4.44 3.48
N ALA A 173 -10.95 4.84 4.66
CA ALA A 173 -9.91 5.86 4.80
C ALA A 173 -8.51 5.22 4.88
N TYR A 174 -7.88 5.06 3.73
CA TYR A 174 -6.54 4.48 3.58
C TYR A 174 -5.45 5.28 4.32
N GLY A 175 -4.41 4.58 4.74
CA GLY A 175 -3.23 5.11 5.42
C GLY A 175 -3.36 5.22 6.94
N ARG A 176 -4.52 4.81 7.50
CA ARG A 176 -4.74 4.76 8.95
C ARG A 176 -4.31 3.43 9.55
N ASP A 177 -4.65 2.34 8.89
CA ASP A 177 -4.27 0.97 9.25
C ASP A 177 -3.80 0.26 7.98
N LEU A 178 -2.48 0.17 7.83
CA LEU A 178 -1.85 -0.37 6.63
C LEU A 178 -2.11 -1.87 6.45
N MET A 179 -2.33 -2.60 7.55
CA MET A 179 -2.61 -4.04 7.49
C MET A 179 -4.04 -4.27 7.01
N LEU A 180 -4.99 -3.47 7.53
CA LEU A 180 -6.35 -3.46 7.02
C LEU A 180 -6.42 -2.99 5.56
N ASP A 181 -5.64 -1.97 5.18
CA ASP A 181 -5.56 -1.49 3.79
C ASP A 181 -5.13 -2.60 2.84
N MET A 182 -4.10 -3.38 3.20
CA MET A 182 -3.64 -4.55 2.42
C MET A 182 -4.71 -5.65 2.37
N ALA A 183 -5.33 -5.98 3.51
CA ALA A 183 -6.37 -7.00 3.57
C ALA A 183 -7.59 -6.62 2.73
N LEU A 184 -8.03 -5.36 2.81
CA LEU A 184 -9.17 -4.83 2.07
C LEU A 184 -8.88 -4.82 0.57
N ALA A 185 -7.67 -4.44 0.16
CA ALA A 185 -7.27 -4.46 -1.25
C ALA A 185 -7.37 -5.87 -1.87
N GLN A 186 -7.05 -6.92 -1.12
CA GLN A 186 -7.15 -8.31 -1.61
C GLN A 186 -8.57 -8.81 -1.86
N VAL A 187 -9.56 -8.19 -1.22
CA VAL A 187 -10.98 -8.57 -1.37
C VAL A 187 -11.77 -7.54 -2.18
N THR A 188 -11.10 -6.48 -2.67
CA THR A 188 -11.72 -5.41 -3.45
C THR A 188 -11.69 -5.75 -4.93
N ASP A 189 -12.86 -5.72 -5.58
CA ASP A 189 -12.97 -5.90 -7.03
C ASP A 189 -12.78 -4.56 -7.77
N VAL A 190 -13.24 -3.46 -7.18
CA VAL A 190 -13.10 -2.12 -7.76
C VAL A 190 -12.65 -1.12 -6.69
N LEU A 191 -11.48 -0.51 -6.89
CA LEU A 191 -11.02 0.61 -6.08
C LEU A 191 -11.34 1.92 -6.81
N VAL A 192 -12.13 2.78 -6.18
CA VAL A 192 -12.41 4.14 -6.63
C VAL A 192 -11.58 5.11 -5.80
N ALA A 193 -10.72 5.91 -6.44
CA ALA A 193 -9.94 6.90 -5.71
C ALA A 193 -9.73 8.19 -6.50
N THR A 194 -9.68 9.32 -5.80
CA THR A 194 -9.36 10.62 -6.43
C THR A 194 -7.89 10.68 -6.81
N HIS A 195 -7.58 11.37 -7.92
CA HIS A 195 -6.21 11.51 -8.40
C HIS A 195 -5.23 11.95 -7.31
N GLY A 196 -4.12 11.22 -7.19
CA GLY A 196 -3.08 11.49 -6.21
C GLY A 196 -3.51 11.26 -4.75
N ALA A 197 -4.57 10.48 -4.52
CA ALA A 197 -5.02 10.03 -3.20
C ALA A 197 -5.30 8.52 -3.22
N ALA A 198 -4.63 7.77 -2.35
CA ALA A 198 -4.80 6.31 -2.16
C ALA A 198 -4.63 5.41 -3.41
N GLY A 199 -4.38 5.95 -4.60
CA GLY A 199 -4.21 5.17 -5.84
C GLY A 199 -3.05 4.18 -5.80
N SER A 200 -2.05 4.39 -4.94
CA SER A 200 -0.99 3.41 -4.72
C SER A 200 -1.48 2.07 -4.17
N ASN A 201 -2.64 2.03 -3.50
CA ASN A 201 -3.23 0.77 -3.05
C ASN A 201 -3.73 -0.09 -4.21
N SER A 202 -3.86 0.46 -5.42
CA SER A 202 -4.18 -0.34 -6.62
C SER A 202 -3.14 -1.42 -6.91
N PHE A 203 -1.87 -1.21 -6.50
CA PHE A 203 -0.80 -2.20 -6.63
C PHE A 203 -0.93 -3.39 -5.66
N LEU A 204 -1.86 -3.31 -4.71
CA LEU A 204 -2.19 -4.35 -3.75
C LEU A 204 -3.49 -5.07 -4.10
N LEU A 205 -4.16 -4.72 -5.20
CA LEU A 205 -5.40 -5.38 -5.60
C LEU A 205 -5.13 -6.78 -6.14
N ALA A 206 -6.14 -7.65 -5.99
CA ALA A 206 -6.12 -8.96 -6.62
C ALA A 206 -6.13 -8.86 -8.16
N ARG A 207 -5.60 -9.87 -8.84
CA ARG A 207 -5.67 -9.95 -10.30
C ARG A 207 -7.12 -9.98 -10.75
N GLY A 208 -7.45 -9.14 -11.74
CA GLY A 208 -8.81 -9.02 -12.28
C GLY A 208 -9.61 -7.88 -11.64
N ALA A 209 -9.13 -7.31 -10.53
CA ALA A 209 -9.69 -6.09 -9.98
C ALA A 209 -9.43 -4.88 -10.90
N SER A 210 -10.24 -3.85 -10.71
CA SER A 210 -10.19 -2.61 -11.47
C SER A 210 -9.86 -1.42 -10.56
N TYR A 211 -9.12 -0.46 -11.12
CA TYR A 211 -8.87 0.82 -10.48
C TYR A 211 -9.53 1.93 -11.28
N LEU A 212 -10.43 2.69 -10.63
CA LEU A 212 -11.08 3.85 -11.19
C LEU A 212 -10.50 5.10 -10.53
N GLU A 213 -9.75 5.88 -11.30
CA GLU A 213 -9.23 7.16 -10.85
C GLU A 213 -10.20 8.31 -11.19
N VAL A 214 -10.70 9.00 -10.17
CA VAL A 214 -11.52 10.20 -10.32
C VAL A 214 -10.60 11.41 -10.44
N LEU A 215 -10.60 12.03 -11.62
CA LEU A 215 -9.81 13.22 -11.89
C LEU A 215 -10.57 14.49 -11.47
N PRO A 216 -9.91 15.47 -10.82
CA PRO A 216 -10.50 16.78 -10.61
C PRO A 216 -10.89 17.44 -11.94
N TYR A 217 -11.91 18.29 -11.92
CA TYR A 217 -12.33 19.04 -13.09
C TYR A 217 -11.15 19.82 -13.70
N ARG A 218 -10.96 19.70 -15.02
CA ARG A 218 -9.84 20.26 -15.81
C ARG A 218 -8.45 19.67 -15.50
N PHE A 219 -8.37 18.57 -14.76
CA PHE A 219 -7.12 17.84 -14.62
C PHE A 219 -6.83 17.03 -15.90
N SER A 220 -5.58 17.08 -16.39
CA SER A 220 -5.20 16.33 -17.58
C SER A 220 -5.02 14.85 -17.25
N PRO A 221 -5.70 13.92 -17.95
CA PRO A 221 -5.55 12.49 -17.72
C PRO A 221 -4.24 11.92 -18.26
N ALA A 222 -3.49 12.67 -19.07
CA ALA A 222 -2.38 12.14 -19.88
C ALA A 222 -1.33 11.42 -19.04
N TRP A 223 -0.93 11.98 -17.89
CA TRP A 223 0.06 11.35 -17.03
C TRP A 223 -0.51 10.12 -16.31
N ALA A 224 -1.72 10.22 -15.75
CA ALA A 224 -2.37 9.13 -15.02
C ALA A 224 -2.59 7.88 -15.89
N ASN A 225 -3.13 8.08 -17.10
CA ASN A 225 -3.41 7.00 -18.04
C ASN A 225 -2.13 6.28 -18.47
N VAL A 226 -1.03 7.01 -18.64
CA VAL A 226 0.26 6.44 -19.02
C VAL A 226 0.95 5.77 -17.84
N TYR A 227 0.88 6.36 -16.64
CA TYR A 227 1.63 5.89 -15.49
C TYR A 227 1.22 4.48 -15.06
N TYR A 228 -0.06 4.23 -14.80
CA TYR A 228 -0.51 2.91 -14.34
C TYR A 228 -0.36 1.84 -15.42
N ALA A 229 -0.68 2.16 -16.68
CA ALA A 229 -0.44 1.26 -17.81
C ALA A 229 1.05 0.89 -17.90
N ARG A 230 1.95 1.88 -17.78
CA ARG A 230 3.39 1.65 -17.80
C ARG A 230 3.88 0.81 -16.62
N MET A 231 3.33 1.02 -15.42
CA MET A 231 3.68 0.20 -14.25
C MET A 231 3.28 -1.27 -14.45
N LEU A 232 2.12 -1.52 -15.05
CA LEU A 232 1.68 -2.88 -15.40
C LEU A 232 2.54 -3.52 -16.49
N GLU A 233 2.95 -2.76 -17.51
CA GLU A 233 3.88 -3.25 -18.55
C GLU A 233 5.23 -3.66 -17.96
N LEU A 234 5.78 -2.84 -17.05
CA LEU A 234 7.07 -3.08 -16.42
C LEU A 234 7.08 -4.30 -15.50
N ASP A 235 5.91 -4.75 -15.02
CA ASP A 235 5.78 -5.94 -14.18
C ASP A 235 5.67 -7.25 -15.00
N ARG A 236 5.44 -7.14 -16.32
CA ARG A 236 5.43 -8.30 -17.24
C ARG A 236 6.84 -8.72 -17.69
N MET A 237 7.85 -7.90 -17.43
CA MET A 237 9.25 -8.09 -17.84
C MET A 237 10.09 -8.69 -16.74
#